data_AF-A0A653P8M6-F1
#
_entry.id   AF-A0A653P8M6-F1
#
_cell.length_a   1.000
_cell.length_b   1.000
_cell.length_c   1.000
_cell.angle_alpha   90.00
_cell.angle_beta   90.00
_cell.angle_gamma   90.00
#
_symmetry.space_group_name_H-M   'P 1'
#
loop_
_entity.id
_entity.type
_entity.pdbx_description
1 polymer ?
#
loop_
_entity_poly.entity_id
_entity_poly.type
_entity_poly.pdbx_seq_one_letter_code
_entity_poly.pdbx_strand_id
1 'polypeptide(L)' 'MIKRLLQLVTGDDNVTLEPAYAWSAVAVIVGLGLGVYSVATGKPFDMQSYGTGAAALLAGLGISAKLGK' A
#
# COMPACT_ATOMS: atom_id res chain seq x y z
N MET A 1 21.74 13.10 1.72
CA MET A 1 20.79 12.25 0.97
C MET A 1 20.21 11.11 1.79
N ILE A 2 21.03 10.28 2.45
CA ILE A 2 20.55 9.08 3.16
C ILE A 2 19.50 9.38 4.25
N LYS A 3 19.63 10.49 4.98
CA LYS A 3 18.63 10.93 5.97
C LYS A 3 17.25 11.21 5.37
N ARG A 4 17.18 11.73 4.14
CA ARG A 4 15.91 11.98 3.44
C ARG A 4 15.25 10.69 2.97
N LEU A 5 16.05 9.69 2.60
CA LEU A 5 15.56 8.36 2.22
C LEU A 5 15.04 7.59 3.43
N LEU A 6 15.67 7.75 4.60
CA LEU A 6 15.20 7.14 5.83
C LEU A 6 13.83 7.70 6.25
N GLN A 7 13.67 9.02 6.16
CA GLN A 7 12.43 9.76 6.46
C GLN A 7 11.22 9.29 5.64
N LEU A 8 11.44 8.73 4.45
CA LEU A 8 10.37 8.14 3.62
C LEU A 8 9.78 6.86 4.21
N VAL A 9 10.48 6.20 5.13
CA VAL A 9 10.06 4.92 5.72
C VAL A 9 9.78 5.05 7.22
N THR A 10 10.44 6.00 7.90
CA THR A 10 10.37 6.18 9.36
C THR A 10 9.72 7.49 9.82
N GLY A 11 9.00 8.20 8.95
CA GLY A 11 8.34 9.46 9.34
C GLY A 11 9.31 10.56 9.78
N ASP A 12 8.81 11.53 10.55
CA ASP A 12 9.55 12.77 10.87
C ASP A 12 10.77 12.56 11.76
N ASP A 13 10.77 11.52 12.62
CA ASP A 13 11.81 11.28 13.62
C ASP A 13 13.03 10.51 13.09
N ASN A 14 12.97 9.97 11.86
CA ASN A 14 14.02 9.13 11.26
C ASN A 14 14.37 7.86 12.07
N VAL A 15 13.49 7.40 12.96
CA VAL A 15 13.75 6.27 13.86
C VAL A 15 12.58 5.28 13.85
N THR A 16 11.34 5.78 13.90
CA THR A 16 10.15 4.94 14.05
C THR A 16 9.59 4.58 12.69
N LEU A 17 9.60 3.29 12.32
CA LEU A 17 8.97 2.85 11.06
C LEU A 17 7.49 3.22 11.06
N GLU A 18 7.09 4.04 10.08
CA GLU A 18 5.72 4.50 9.94
C GLU A 18 4.88 3.36 9.33
N PRO A 19 3.94 2.76 10.08
CA PRO A 19 3.17 1.62 9.60
C PRO A 19 2.39 1.94 8.32
N ALA A 20 1.96 3.21 8.15
CA ALA A 20 1.27 3.68 6.95
C ALA A 20 2.12 3.60 5.68
N TYR A 21 3.43 3.86 5.78
CA TYR A 21 4.33 3.80 4.62
C TYR A 21 4.64 2.35 4.24
N ALA A 22 4.78 1.46 5.22
CA ALA A 22 4.87 0.03 4.95
C ALA A 22 3.59 -0.50 4.31
N TRP A 23 2.42 -0.06 4.79
CA TRP A 23 1.14 -0.51 4.27
C TRP A 23 0.80 0.07 2.90
N SER A 24 1.26 1.28 2.57
CA SER A 24 1.14 1.85 1.23
C SER A 24 2.00 1.09 0.21
N ALA A 25 3.19 0.61 0.58
CA ALA A 25 3.99 -0.25 -0.28
C ALA A 25 3.27 -1.58 -0.59
N VAL A 26 2.64 -2.20 0.43
CA VAL A 26 1.80 -3.39 0.25
C VAL A 26 0.64 -3.12 -0.72
N ALA A 27 -0.01 -1.95 -0.60
CA ALA A 27 -1.07 -1.53 -1.50
C ALA A 27 -0.67 -1.50 -2.97
N VAL A 28 0.48 -0.87 -3.24
CA VAL A 28 1.00 -0.73 -4.60
C VAL A 28 1.37 -2.09 -5.17
N ILE A 29 2.04 -2.96 -4.40
CA ILE A 29 2.44 -4.30 -4.84
C ILE A 29 1.21 -5.16 -5.16
N VAL A 30 0.19 -5.15 -4.29
CA VAL A 30 -1.05 -5.90 -4.52
C VAL A 30 -1.80 -5.38 -5.74
N GLY A 31 -1.91 -4.06 -5.91
CA GLY A 31 -2.55 -3.45 -7.08
C GLY A 31 -1.86 -3.84 -8.40
N LEU A 32 -0.52 -3.76 -8.44
CA LEU A 32 0.26 -4.18 -9.60
C LEU A 32 0.13 -5.69 -9.86
N GLY A 33 0.18 -6.51 -8.81
CA GLY A 33 0.03 -7.97 -8.91
C GLY A 33 -1.32 -8.39 -9.46
N LEU A 34 -2.40 -7.74 -9.03
CA LEU A 34 -3.75 -7.99 -9.55
C LEU A 34 -3.91 -7.55 -11.01
N GLY A 35 -3.27 -6.43 -11.39
CA GLY A 35 -3.16 -6.02 -12.78
C GLY A 35 -2.50 -7.10 -13.65
N VAL A 36 -1.31 -7.57 -13.26
CA VAL A 36 -0.58 -8.64 -13.97
C VAL A 36 -1.38 -9.94 -14.00
N TYR A 37 -2.01 -10.33 -12.88
CA TYR A 37 -2.82 -11.54 -12.80
C TYR A 37 -4.03 -11.51 -13.74
N SER A 38 -4.71 -10.36 -13.86
CA SER A 38 -5.84 -10.21 -14.77
C SER A 38 -5.42 -10.44 -16.23
N VAL A 39 -4.27 -9.87 -16.64
CA VAL A 39 -3.70 -10.08 -17.98
C VAL A 39 -3.30 -11.54 -18.18
N ALA A 40 -2.62 -12.16 -17.21
CA ALA A 40 -2.14 -13.54 -17.30
C ALA A 40 -3.29 -14.57 -17.36
N THR A 41 -4.42 -14.30 -16.72
CA THR A 41 -5.59 -15.20 -16.69
C THR A 41 -6.58 -14.96 -17.83
N GLY A 42 -6.31 -14.02 -18.72
CA GLY A 42 -7.19 -13.69 -19.84
C GLY A 42 -8.53 -13.09 -19.41
N LYS A 43 -8.63 -12.60 -18.17
CA LYS A 43 -9.85 -11.99 -17.62
C LYS A 43 -9.74 -10.47 -17.69
N PRO A 44 -10.80 -9.75 -18.08
CA PRO A 44 -10.80 -8.29 -18.01
C PRO A 44 -10.61 -7.86 -16.56
N PHE A 45 -9.90 -6.75 -16.35
CA PHE A 45 -9.72 -6.17 -15.03
C PHE A 45 -11.07 -5.70 -14.48
N ASP A 46 -11.64 -6.44 -13.53
CA ASP A 46 -12.90 -6.11 -12.88
C ASP A 46 -12.67 -5.16 -11.69
N MET A 47 -12.83 -3.87 -11.95
CA MET A 47 -12.63 -2.82 -10.95
C MET A 47 -13.66 -2.86 -9.82
N GLN A 48 -14.77 -3.59 -9.95
CA GLN A 48 -15.79 -3.72 -8.91
C GLN A 48 -15.41 -4.84 -7.92
N SER A 49 -14.98 -6.01 -8.42
CA SER A 49 -14.40 -7.07 -7.58
C SER A 49 -13.08 -6.64 -6.95
N TYR A 50 -12.22 -5.97 -7.72
CA TYR A 50 -10.99 -5.37 -7.20
C TYR A 50 -11.26 -4.13 -6.35
N GLY A 51 -12.39 -3.45 -6.55
CA GLY A 51 -12.80 -2.27 -5.79
C GLY A 51 -13.05 -2.58 -4.32
N THR A 52 -13.68 -3.71 -4.02
CA THR A 52 -13.82 -4.21 -2.64
C THR A 52 -12.46 -4.52 -2.02
N GLY A 53 -11.54 -5.12 -2.79
CA GLY A 53 -10.16 -5.36 -2.36
C GLY A 53 -9.39 -4.07 -2.12
N ALA A 54 -9.50 -3.09 -3.02
CA ALA A 54 -8.88 -1.78 -2.89
C ALA A 54 -9.45 -0.99 -1.71
N ALA A 55 -10.76 -1.06 -1.47
CA ALA A 55 -11.41 -0.44 -0.32
C ALA A 55 -10.94 -1.07 1.00
N ALA A 56 -10.83 -2.41 1.07
CA ALA A 56 -10.28 -3.10 2.23
C ALA A 56 -8.81 -2.71 2.49
N LEU A 57 -8.05 -2.51 1.41
CA LEU A 57 -6.64 -2.16 1.48
C LEU A 57 -6.43 -0.69 1.90
N LEU A 58 -7.26 0.22 1.38
CA LEU A 58 -7.34 1.62 1.83
C LEU A 58 -7.85 1.73 3.28
N ALA A 59 -8.79 0.90 3.70
CA ALA A 59 -9.23 0.84 5.10
C ALA A 59 -8.08 0.37 6.02
N GLY A 60 -7.33 -0.65 5.61
CA GLY A 60 -6.11 -1.07 6.30
C GLY A 60 -5.06 0.04 6.36
N LEU A 61 -4.92 0.84 5.30
CA LEU A 61 -4.03 2.01 5.27
C LEU A 61 -4.47 3.04 6.32
N GLY A 62 -5.76 3.38 6.37
CA GLY A 62 -6.31 4.29 7.35
C GLY A 62 -6.12 3.82 8.80
N ILE A 63 -6.28 2.51 9.06
CA ILE A 63 -6.03 1.91 10.38
C ILE A 63 -4.53 1.98 10.71
N SER A 64 -3.65 1.62 9.77
CA SER A 64 -2.20 1.66 9.97
C SER A 64 -1.69 3.09 10.25
N ALA A 65 -2.26 4.09 9.58
CA ALA A 65 -1.96 5.50 9.82
C ALA A 65 -2.49 6.03 11.15
N LYS A 66 -3.54 5.40 11.71
CA LYS A 66 -4.03 5.72 13.06
C LYS A 66 -3.19 5.06 14.15
N LEU A 67 -2.55 3.92 13.86
CA LEU A 67 -1.66 3.21 14.79
C LEU A 67 -0.22 3.75 14.78
N GLY A 68 0.20 4.41 13.69
CA GLY A 68 1.49 5.09 13.58
C GLY A 68 1.57 6.45 14.25
N LYS A 69 0.43 7.03 14.61
CA LYS A 69 0.30 8.28 15.38
C LYS A 69 0.04 8.00 16.85
#